data_AF-A0A6C0FBQ6-F1
#
_entry.id   AF-A0A6C0FBQ6-F1
#
_cell.length_a   1.000
_cell.length_b   1.000
_cell.length_c   1.000
_cell.angle_alpha   90.00
_cell.angle_beta   90.00
_cell.angle_gamma   90.00
#
_symmetry.space_group_name_H-M   'P 1'
#
loop_
_entity.id
_entity.type
_entity.pdbx_description
1 polymer ?
#
loop_
_entity_poly.entity_id
_entity_poly.type
_entity_poly.pdbx_seq_one_letter_code
_entity_poly.pdbx_strand_id
1 'polypeptide(L)'
;MPYTGELIIDKITAKVEHCNINNQPTYATVDQVIALNPKEPLPPMQTPNGNLNSVVSSVDIMSEVYQALDALKIPTNQIKSSKAQGYTGQITHDSEYVYICVSSNNWKRIKLESF
;
A
#
# COMPACT_ATOMS: atom_id res chain seq x y z
N MET A 1 18.00 62.00 -13.61
CA MET A 1 18.87 61.05 -12.87
C MET A 1 18.00 59.89 -12.43
N PRO A 2 18.09 58.69 -13.02
CA PRO A 2 17.41 57.52 -12.45
C PRO A 2 18.27 56.95 -11.32
N TYR A 3 17.65 56.73 -10.15
CA TYR A 3 18.31 56.06 -9.04
C TYR A 3 18.25 54.56 -9.27
N THR A 4 19.41 53.92 -9.29
CA THR A 4 19.54 52.46 -9.26
C THR A 4 19.69 52.01 -7.81
N GLY A 5 18.99 50.95 -7.41
CA GLY A 5 19.14 50.30 -6.11
C GLY A 5 19.27 48.80 -6.29
N GLU A 6 20.15 48.18 -5.50
CA GLU A 6 20.39 46.73 -5.48
C GLU A 6 19.53 46.09 -4.38
N LEU A 7 18.86 44.98 -4.71
CA LEU A 7 18.04 44.21 -3.78
C LEU A 7 18.83 42.99 -3.31
N ILE A 8 19.22 42.99 -2.03
CA ILE A 8 19.87 41.84 -1.38
C ILE A 8 18.81 41.10 -0.56
N ILE A 9 18.51 39.84 -0.89
CA ILE A 9 17.49 39.02 -0.23
C ILE A 9 18.18 37.91 0.56
N ASP A 10 18.05 37.92 1.89
CA ASP A 10 18.81 37.04 2.80
C ASP A 10 18.14 35.66 2.98
N LYS A 11 16.80 35.58 3.00
CA LYS A 11 16.09 34.28 3.00
C LYS A 11 14.66 34.42 2.50
N ILE A 12 14.24 33.46 1.67
CA ILE A 12 12.85 33.29 1.23
C ILE A 12 12.26 32.09 1.96
N THR A 13 11.11 32.26 2.60
CA THR A 13 10.31 31.14 3.16
C THR A 13 8.95 31.17 2.47
N ALA A 14 8.62 30.12 1.70
CA ALA A 14 7.37 30.02 0.96
C ALA A 14 6.48 28.92 1.55
N LYS A 15 5.18 29.20 1.66
CA LYS A 15 4.13 28.23 1.97
C LYS A 15 3.35 27.96 0.68
N VAL A 16 3.18 26.69 0.31
CA VAL A 16 2.42 26.30 -0.88
C VAL A 16 0.98 26.05 -0.46
N GLU A 17 0.06 26.88 -0.96
CA GLU A 17 -1.38 26.64 -0.87
C GLU A 17 -1.89 26.23 -2.25
N HIS A 18 -2.58 25.10 -2.34
CA HIS A 18 -3.12 24.60 -3.60
C HIS A 18 -4.30 25.47 -4.04
N CYS A 19 -4.13 26.22 -5.12
CA CYS A 19 -5.19 27.04 -5.71
C CYS A 19 -6.07 26.18 -6.63
N ASN A 20 -7.40 26.26 -6.50
CA ASN A 20 -8.35 25.66 -7.43
C ASN A 20 -9.10 26.78 -8.20
N ILE A 21 -9.99 26.41 -9.13
CA ILE A 21 -10.65 27.38 -10.03
C ILE A 21 -11.51 28.42 -9.27
N ASN A 22 -11.97 28.10 -8.07
CA ASN A 22 -12.76 28.98 -7.22
C ASN A 22 -11.90 29.88 -6.33
N ASN A 23 -10.62 29.55 -6.15
CA ASN A 23 -9.67 30.29 -5.33
C ASN A 23 -8.43 30.64 -6.17
N GLN A 24 -8.69 31.29 -7.30
CA GLN A 24 -7.68 31.72 -8.25
C GLN A 24 -6.89 32.91 -7.67
N PRO A 25 -5.54 32.86 -7.69
CA PRO A 25 -4.76 34.02 -7.34
C PRO A 25 -4.97 35.13 -8.39
N THR A 26 -5.04 36.38 -7.94
CA THR A 26 -5.40 37.57 -8.76
C THR A 26 -4.50 37.84 -9.97
N TYR A 27 -3.35 37.18 -10.07
CA TYR A 27 -2.39 37.31 -11.16
C TYR A 27 -2.51 36.25 -12.25
N ALA A 28 -3.36 35.22 -12.07
CA ALA A 28 -3.63 34.23 -13.12
C ALA A 28 -4.98 34.55 -13.78
N THR A 29 -5.10 34.40 -15.10
CA THR A 29 -6.39 34.50 -15.79
C THR A 29 -7.09 33.14 -15.84
N VAL A 30 -8.42 33.14 -15.92
CA VAL A 30 -9.24 31.90 -15.93
C VAL A 30 -8.77 30.93 -17.01
N ASP A 31 -8.44 31.43 -18.20
CA ASP A 31 -7.97 30.62 -19.32
C ASP A 31 -6.62 29.94 -19.03
N GLN A 32 -5.72 30.59 -18.31
CA GLN A 32 -4.42 30.02 -17.91
C GLN A 32 -4.59 28.91 -16.87
N VAL A 33 -5.54 29.05 -15.95
CA VAL A 33 -5.86 28.01 -14.96
C VAL A 33 -6.51 26.80 -15.62
N ILE A 34 -7.38 27.03 -16.61
CA ILE A 34 -7.98 25.95 -17.40
C ILE A 34 -6.92 25.19 -18.21
N ALA A 35 -5.93 25.89 -18.78
CA ALA A 35 -4.85 25.27 -19.54
C ALA A 35 -3.87 24.43 -18.68
N LEU A 36 -3.75 24.75 -17.39
CA LEU A 36 -2.91 24.03 -16.42
C LEU A 36 -3.59 22.83 -15.78
N ASN A 37 -4.92 22.72 -15.92
CA ASN A 37 -5.65 21.56 -15.43
C ASN A 37 -5.38 20.39 -16.41
N PRO A 38 -4.76 19.28 -15.98
CA PRO A 38 -4.45 18.17 -16.87
C PRO A 38 -5.74 17.65 -17.50
N LYS A 39 -5.79 17.68 -18.84
CA LYS A 39 -6.98 17.29 -19.63
C LYS A 39 -7.34 15.81 -19.52
N GLU A 40 -6.43 15.00 -18.98
CA GLU A 40 -6.63 13.58 -18.73
C GLU A 40 -6.17 13.24 -17.30
N PRO A 41 -6.87 12.34 -16.59
CA PRO A 41 -6.47 11.95 -15.25
C PRO A 41 -5.09 11.30 -15.30
N LEU A 42 -4.14 11.84 -14.52
CA LEU A 42 -2.82 11.26 -14.36
C LEU A 42 -2.94 9.81 -13.86
N PRO A 43 -2.16 8.87 -14.41
CA PRO A 43 -2.17 7.51 -13.88
C PRO A 43 -1.74 7.54 -12.41
N PRO A 44 -2.36 6.71 -11.55
CA PRO A 44 -2.06 6.73 -10.13
C PRO A 44 -0.59 6.38 -9.88
N MET A 45 0.09 7.18 -9.06
CA MET A 45 1.46 6.91 -8.65
C MET A 45 1.52 5.60 -7.86
N GLN A 46 2.24 4.61 -8.38
CA GLN A 46 2.53 3.38 -7.65
C GLN A 46 3.98 3.44 -7.13
N THR A 47 4.16 3.24 -5.82
CA THR A 47 5.47 2.99 -5.24
C THR A 47 5.63 1.48 -4.98
N PRO A 48 6.86 0.94 -4.93
CA PRO A 48 7.09 -0.51 -4.93
C PRO A 48 6.49 -1.28 -3.75
N ASN A 49 6.11 -0.62 -2.66
CA ASN A 49 5.52 -1.23 -1.45
C ASN A 49 4.49 -0.30 -0.75
N GLY A 50 3.92 0.69 -1.46
CA GLY A 50 3.13 1.74 -0.81
C GLY A 50 1.63 1.54 -0.89
N ASN A 51 1.01 1.23 0.24
CA ASN A 51 -0.44 1.11 0.47
C ASN A 51 -1.16 2.47 0.53
N LEU A 52 -0.73 3.40 -0.31
CA LEU A 52 -1.44 4.66 -0.54
C LEU A 52 -2.51 4.39 -1.58
N ASN A 53 -3.78 4.43 -1.16
CA ASN A 53 -4.87 4.44 -2.10
C ASN A 53 -4.88 5.81 -2.80
N SER A 54 -4.32 5.83 -4.01
CA SER A 54 -4.12 7.01 -4.84
C SER A 54 -5.40 7.75 -5.20
N VAL A 55 -6.57 7.14 -5.01
CA VAL A 55 -7.89 7.73 -5.32
C VAL A 55 -8.41 8.58 -4.16
N VAL A 56 -8.03 8.25 -2.92
CA VAL A 56 -8.59 8.86 -1.70
C VAL A 56 -7.54 9.52 -0.80
N SER A 57 -6.27 9.59 -1.25
CA SER A 57 -5.15 10.11 -0.45
C SER A 57 -5.15 9.56 0.99
N SER A 58 -5.55 8.29 1.14
CA SER A 58 -5.67 7.64 2.44
C SER A 58 -4.83 6.37 2.46
N VAL A 59 -4.36 6.04 3.66
CA VAL A 59 -3.63 4.81 3.94
C VAL A 59 -4.68 3.75 4.27
N ASP A 60 -4.76 2.68 3.48
CA ASP A 60 -5.71 1.59 3.73
C ASP A 60 -5.13 0.59 4.75
N ILE A 61 -4.99 1.08 5.98
CA ILE A 61 -4.43 0.34 7.12
C ILE A 61 -5.25 -0.93 7.37
N MET A 62 -6.55 -0.90 7.12
CA MET A 62 -7.43 -2.04 7.36
C MET A 62 -7.13 -3.20 6.40
N SER A 63 -6.90 -2.92 5.11
CA SER A 63 -6.50 -3.94 4.13
C SER A 63 -5.20 -4.65 4.53
N GLU A 64 -4.19 -3.89 4.99
CA GLU A 64 -2.92 -4.44 5.45
C GLU A 64 -3.07 -5.29 6.71
N VAL A 65 -3.85 -4.81 7.68
CA VAL A 65 -4.13 -5.54 8.92
C VAL A 65 -4.85 -6.85 8.59
N TYR A 66 -5.79 -6.86 7.63
CA TYR A 66 -6.43 -8.10 7.19
C TYR A 66 -5.46 -9.08 6.54
N GLN A 67 -4.53 -8.61 5.70
CA GLN A 67 -3.50 -9.47 5.10
C GLN A 67 -2.54 -10.05 6.16
N ALA A 68 -2.13 -9.23 7.13
CA ALA A 68 -1.28 -9.68 8.24
C ALA A 68 -2.01 -10.67 9.15
N LEU A 69 -3.30 -10.43 9.42
CA LEU A 69 -4.15 -11.37 10.17
C LEU A 69 -4.34 -12.69 9.42
N ASP A 70 -4.46 -12.65 8.10
CA ASP A 70 -4.58 -13.86 7.29
C ASP A 70 -3.27 -14.65 7.27
N ALA A 71 -2.12 -13.97 7.21
CA ALA A 71 -0.80 -14.58 7.35
C ALA A 71 -0.55 -15.20 8.74
N LEU A 72 -1.24 -14.72 9.79
CA LEU A 72 -1.16 -15.30 11.14
C LEU A 72 -2.00 -16.58 11.28
N LYS A 73 -3.00 -16.80 10.42
CA LYS A 73 -3.80 -18.03 10.45
C LYS A 73 -2.95 -19.22 10.02
N ILE A 74 -3.25 -20.38 10.58
CA ILE A 74 -2.68 -21.63 10.09
C ILE A 74 -3.23 -21.84 8.67
N PRO A 75 -2.37 -22.03 7.66
CA PRO A 75 -2.82 -22.16 6.28
C PRO A 75 -3.67 -23.41 6.10
N THR A 76 -4.67 -23.31 5.22
CA THR A 76 -5.44 -24.46 4.74
C THR A 76 -4.76 -25.05 3.53
N ASN A 77 -4.01 -26.14 3.71
CA ASN A 77 -3.35 -26.86 2.63
C ASN A 77 -3.36 -28.36 2.93
N GLN A 78 -3.85 -29.14 1.98
CA GLN A 78 -3.91 -30.59 2.06
C GLN A 78 -2.56 -31.20 1.66
N ILE A 79 -1.92 -31.87 2.61
CA ILE A 79 -0.68 -32.60 2.35
C ILE A 79 -0.99 -33.96 1.74
N LYS A 80 -0.79 -34.09 0.42
CA LYS A 80 -1.11 -35.30 -0.35
C LYS A 80 -0.22 -36.51 -0.04
N SER A 81 0.94 -36.32 0.60
CA SER A 81 1.90 -37.38 0.90
C SER A 81 2.73 -37.03 2.14
N SER A 82 3.07 -38.03 2.95
CA SER A 82 3.95 -37.85 4.11
C SER A 82 5.35 -37.35 3.74
N LYS A 83 5.73 -37.41 2.46
CA LYS A 83 6.99 -36.91 1.89
C LYS A 83 6.88 -35.56 1.15
N ALA A 84 5.73 -34.89 1.24
CA ALA A 84 5.55 -33.60 0.59
C ALA A 84 6.55 -32.57 1.09
N GLN A 85 6.91 -31.60 0.24
CA GLN A 85 7.86 -30.55 0.61
C GLN A 85 7.34 -29.76 1.81
N GLY A 86 8.15 -29.67 2.86
CA GLY A 86 7.77 -29.00 4.09
C GLY A 86 8.95 -28.77 5.01
N TYR A 87 8.88 -27.71 5.80
CA TYR A 87 9.90 -27.37 6.79
C TYR A 87 9.52 -27.90 8.16
N THR A 88 10.50 -28.34 8.95
CA THR A 88 10.28 -28.79 10.32
C THR A 88 9.55 -27.72 11.13
N GLY A 89 8.46 -28.09 11.80
CA GLY A 89 7.61 -27.18 12.58
C GLY A 89 6.48 -26.52 11.78
N GLN A 90 6.41 -26.73 10.46
CA GLN A 90 5.31 -26.24 9.65
C GLN A 90 4.00 -26.98 10.00
N ILE A 91 2.92 -26.21 10.19
CA ILE A 91 1.57 -26.71 10.48
C ILE A 91 0.63 -26.25 9.38
N THR A 92 -0.25 -27.14 8.95
CA THR A 92 -1.33 -26.85 7.99
C THR A 92 -2.52 -27.75 8.30
N HIS A 93 -3.71 -27.42 7.83
CA HIS A 93 -4.88 -28.28 8.01
C HIS A 93 -5.76 -28.33 6.76
N ASP A 94 -6.66 -29.30 6.73
CA ASP A 94 -7.81 -29.33 5.82
C ASP A 94 -9.09 -29.56 6.63
N SER A 95 -10.17 -29.97 5.97
CA SER A 95 -11.47 -30.25 6.62
C SER A 95 -11.49 -31.53 7.45
N GLU A 96 -10.50 -32.42 7.27
CA GLU A 96 -10.48 -33.76 7.85
C GLU A 96 -9.26 -34.03 8.74
N TYR A 97 -8.15 -33.31 8.55
CA TYR A 97 -6.88 -33.55 9.22
C TYR A 97 -6.12 -32.26 9.54
N VAL A 98 -5.36 -32.31 10.63
CA VAL A 98 -4.26 -31.37 10.92
C VAL A 98 -2.93 -32.06 10.60
N TYR A 99 -2.06 -31.37 9.87
CA TYR A 99 -0.75 -31.85 9.46
C TYR A 99 0.36 -31.08 10.15
N ILE A 100 1.33 -31.81 10.68
CA ILE A 100 2.51 -31.25 11.35
C ILE A 100 3.76 -31.85 10.70
N CYS A 101 4.63 -31.00 10.18
CA CYS A 101 5.91 -31.40 9.62
C CYS A 101 6.91 -31.64 10.77
N VAL A 102 7.22 -32.91 11.06
CA VAL A 102 8.06 -33.30 12.20
C VAL A 102 9.56 -33.31 11.87
N SER A 103 9.90 -33.41 10.58
CA SER A 103 11.24 -33.23 10.04
C SER A 103 11.13 -32.83 8.58
N SER A 104 12.19 -32.33 7.94
CA SER A 104 12.16 -31.95 6.52
C SER A 104 11.49 -33.01 5.65
N ASN A 105 10.42 -32.61 4.96
CA ASN A 105 9.60 -33.48 4.11
C ASN A 105 9.06 -34.73 4.84
N ASN A 106 8.71 -34.61 6.12
CA ASN A 106 8.10 -35.69 6.89
C ASN A 106 6.91 -35.16 7.69
N TRP A 107 5.72 -35.55 7.24
CA TRP A 107 4.47 -35.05 7.80
C TRP A 107 3.77 -36.14 8.62
N LYS A 108 3.38 -35.76 9.85
CA LYS A 108 2.38 -36.49 10.62
C LYS A 108 1.03 -35.82 10.45
N ARG A 109 -0.04 -36.62 10.44
CA ARG A 109 -1.41 -36.15 10.36
C ARG A 109 -2.23 -36.65 11.55
N ILE A 110 -3.12 -35.82 12.04
CA ILE A 110 -4.09 -36.12 13.11
C ILE A 110 -5.48 -35.88 12.53
N LYS A 111 -6.38 -36.85 12.68
CA LYS A 111 -7.74 -36.72 12.18
C LYS A 111 -8.53 -35.74 13.04
N LEU A 112 -9.25 -34.82 12.41
CA LEU A 112 -10.23 -33.97 13.05
C LEU A 112 -11.50 -34.80 13.25
N GLU A 113 -11.88 -35.03 14.50
CA GLU A 113 -13.14 -35.67 14.83
C GLU A 113 -14.23 -34.62 15.05
N SER A 114 -15.45 -34.90 14.60
CA SER A 114 -16.62 -34.12 14.95
C SER A 114 -16.99 -34.42 16.41
N PHE A 115 -17.18 -33.37 17.20
CA PHE A 115 -17.79 -33.49 18.52
C PHE A 115 -19.29 -33.80 18.43
#